data_AF-A0A0C9TNU6-F1
#
_entry.id   AF-A0A0C9TNU6-F1
#
_cell.length_a   1.000
_cell.length_b   1.000
_cell.length_c   1.000
_cell.angle_alpha   90.00
_cell.angle_beta   90.00
_cell.angle_gamma   90.00
#
_symmetry.space_group_name_H-M   'P 1'
#
loop_
_entity.id
_entity.type
_entity.pdbx_description
1 polymer ?
#
loop_
_entity_poly.entity_id
_entity_poly.type
_entity_poly.pdbx_seq_one_letter_code
_entity_poly.pdbx_strand_id
1 'polypeptide(L)' 'QIEWCRSWARANRWSEEVTLLTEEMRRVLAFFASKANWWHDRASKRDGVRDDLCEGLSAYATRQASLYHALKIACKVNWI' A
#
# COMPACT_ATOMS: atom_id res chain seq x y z
N GLN A 1 -21.14 -19.19 -35.39
CA GLN A 1 -21.24 -17.75 -35.11
C GLN A 1 -21.11 -17.41 -33.61
N ILE A 2 -21.47 -18.31 -32.68
CA ILE A 2 -21.38 -18.09 -31.21
C ILE A 2 -19.94 -18.09 -30.66
N GLU A 3 -19.04 -18.91 -31.23
CA GLU A 3 -17.63 -19.04 -30.83
C GLU A 3 -16.89 -17.69 -30.81
N TRP A 4 -17.12 -16.84 -31.82
CA TRP A 4 -16.47 -15.54 -31.96
C TRP A 4 -16.89 -14.57 -30.84
N CYS A 5 -18.19 -14.50 -30.55
CA CYS A 5 -18.71 -13.66 -29.46
C CYS A 5 -18.16 -14.07 -28.09
N ARG A 6 -18.01 -15.38 -27.82
CA ARG A 6 -17.43 -15.87 -26.56
C ARG A 6 -15.95 -15.53 -26.43
N SER A 7 -15.17 -15.70 -27.51
CA SER A 7 -13.75 -15.36 -27.50
C SER A 7 -13.51 -13.85 -27.39
N TRP A 8 -14.33 -13.04 -28.05
CA TRP A 8 -14.28 -11.59 -27.94
C TRP A 8 -14.66 -11.09 -26.54
N ALA A 9 -15.70 -11.66 -25.91
CA ALA A 9 -16.07 -11.34 -24.53
C ALA A 9 -14.96 -11.69 -23.52
N ARG A 10 -14.29 -12.83 -23.69
CA ARG A 10 -13.13 -13.22 -22.85
C ARG A 10 -11.96 -12.27 -23.02
N ALA A 11 -11.66 -11.85 -24.25
CA ALA A 11 -10.59 -10.89 -24.51
C ALA A 11 -10.89 -9.52 -23.86
N ASN A 12 -12.11 -9.02 -23.99
CA ASN A 12 -12.52 -7.77 -23.34
C ASN A 12 -12.44 -7.85 -21.81
N ARG A 13 -12.93 -8.95 -21.23
CA ARG A 13 -12.83 -9.18 -19.78
C ARG A 13 -11.39 -9.25 -19.29
N TRP A 14 -10.50 -9.91 -20.03
CA TRP A 14 -9.08 -9.95 -19.71
C TRP A 14 -8.46 -8.55 -19.72
N SER A 15 -8.79 -7.73 -20.72
CA SER A 15 -8.31 -6.34 -20.80
C SER A 15 -8.80 -5.49 -19.61
N GLU A 16 -10.04 -5.71 -19.18
CA GLU A 16 -10.59 -5.06 -17.99
C GLU A 16 -9.87 -5.53 -16.71
N GLU A 17 -9.67 -6.83 -16.54
CA GLU A 17 -8.98 -7.41 -15.38
C GLU A 17 -7.53 -6.90 -15.26
N VAL A 18 -6.80 -6.77 -16.38
CA VAL A 18 -5.44 -6.19 -16.38
C VAL A 18 -5.46 -4.72 -15.94
N THR A 19 -6.45 -3.95 -16.41
CA THR A 19 -6.62 -2.53 -16.05
C THR A 19 -6.94 -2.38 -14.57
N LEU A 20 -7.87 -3.18 -14.06
CA LEU A 20 -8.26 -3.20 -12.65
C LEU A 20 -7.09 -3.58 -11.76
N LEU A 21 -6.34 -4.61 -12.11
CA LEU A 21 -5.19 -5.06 -11.34
C LEU A 21 -4.08 -3.98 -11.28
N THR A 22 -3.85 -3.28 -12.38
CA THR A 22 -2.91 -2.15 -12.42
C THR A 22 -3.33 -1.01 -11.49
N GLU A 23 -4.62 -0.68 -11.48
CA GLU A 23 -5.15 0.36 -10.59
C GLU A 23 -5.13 -0.07 -9.12
N GLU A 24 -5.42 -1.33 -8.80
CA GLU A 24 -5.31 -1.86 -7.44
C GLU A 24 -3.86 -1.80 -6.94
N MET A 25 -2.89 -2.14 -7.78
CA MET A 25 -1.48 -1.99 -7.42
C MET A 25 -1.08 -0.54 -7.16
N ARG A 26 -1.59 0.40 -7.98
CA ARG A 26 -1.40 1.84 -7.72
C ARG A 26 -1.98 2.24 -6.36
N ARG A 27 -3.18 1.76 -6.02
CA ARG A 27 -3.86 2.03 -4.73
C ARG A 27 -3.10 1.43 -3.55
N VAL A 28 -2.62 0.19 -3.66
CA VAL A 28 -1.81 -0.47 -2.62
C VAL A 28 -0.55 0.34 -2.31
N LEU A 29 0.17 0.79 -3.35
CA LEU A 29 1.38 1.60 -3.15
C LEU A 29 1.07 2.96 -2.51
N ALA A 30 -0.04 3.59 -2.89
CA ALA A 30 -0.51 4.84 -2.29
C ALA A 30 -0.93 4.65 -0.82
N PHE A 31 -1.60 3.55 -0.51
CA PHE A 31 -1.97 3.18 0.85
C PHE A 31 -0.74 3.00 1.74
N PHE A 32 0.27 2.25 1.30
CA PHE A 32 1.50 2.08 2.09
C PHE A 32 2.27 3.39 2.28
N ALA A 33 2.33 4.24 1.27
CA ALA A 33 2.96 5.57 1.39
C ALA A 33 2.23 6.45 2.42
N SER A 34 0.90 6.53 2.33
CA SER A 34 0.09 7.32 3.27
C SER A 34 0.16 6.77 4.70
N LYS A 35 0.18 5.44 4.88
CA LYS A 35 0.35 4.81 6.20
C LYS A 35 1.74 5.04 6.79
N ALA A 36 2.80 4.98 5.99
CA ALA A 36 4.14 5.30 6.46
C ALA A 36 4.22 6.74 6.99
N ASN A 37 3.68 7.70 6.23
CA ASN A 37 3.63 9.10 6.64
C ASN A 37 2.78 9.30 7.90
N TRP A 38 1.63 8.63 7.99
CA TRP A 38 0.78 8.70 9.17
C TRP A 38 1.49 8.20 10.44
N TRP A 39 2.28 7.14 10.35
CA TRP A 39 3.10 6.67 11.46
C TRP A 39 4.20 7.68 11.82
N HIS A 40 4.82 8.28 10.81
CA HIS A 40 5.89 9.27 11.01
C HIS A 40 5.37 10.52 11.73
N ASP A 41 4.23 11.04 11.31
CA ASP A 41 3.52 12.15 11.95
C ASP A 41 3.16 11.83 13.41
N ARG A 42 2.77 10.58 13.67
CA ARG A 42 2.34 10.14 15.00
C ARG A 42 3.52 10.00 15.97
N ALA A 43 4.73 9.74 15.48
CA ALA A 43 5.93 9.74 16.31
C ALA A 43 6.20 11.13 16.90
N SER A 44 5.86 12.20 16.17
CA SER A 44 6.18 13.59 16.54
C SER A 44 5.11 14.31 17.37
N LYS A 45 3.89 13.77 17.48
CA LYS A 45 2.69 14.49 17.97
C LYS A 45 2.19 14.09 19.37
N ARG A 46 2.97 13.36 20.17
CA ARG A 46 2.51 12.87 21.49
C ARG A 46 3.00 13.75 22.64
N ASP A 47 2.24 14.81 22.89
CA ASP A 47 2.36 15.63 24.09
C ASP A 47 1.55 15.00 25.25
N GLY A 48 2.08 15.03 26.48
CA GLY A 48 1.36 14.63 27.69
C GLY A 48 1.47 13.16 28.11
N VAL A 49 2.42 12.40 27.56
CA VAL A 49 2.74 11.03 28.00
C VAL A 49 4.02 11.08 28.85
N ARG A 50 4.15 10.18 29.84
CA ARG A 50 5.39 10.06 30.63
C ARG A 50 6.59 9.81 29.71
N ASP A 51 7.73 10.43 30.01
CA ASP A 51 8.93 10.40 29.17
C ASP A 51 9.40 8.97 28.82
N ASP A 52 9.25 8.03 29.76
CA ASP A 52 9.59 6.61 29.58
C ASP A 52 8.71 5.89 28.55
N LEU A 53 7.44 6.27 28.43
CA LEU A 53 6.54 5.78 27.38
C LEU A 53 6.72 6.54 26.06
N CYS A 54 7.13 7.81 26.08
CA CYS A 54 7.34 8.61 24.87
C CYS A 54 8.39 7.99 23.94
N GLU A 55 9.53 7.58 24.50
CA GLU A 55 10.61 6.96 23.73
C GLU A 55 10.15 5.65 23.05
N GLY A 56 9.53 4.74 23.82
CA GLY A 56 9.05 3.47 23.29
C GLY A 56 7.97 3.63 22.21
N LEU A 57 7.07 4.59 22.39
CA LEU A 57 6.02 4.89 21.41
C LEU A 57 6.59 5.51 20.12
N SER A 58 7.59 6.39 20.25
CA SER A 58 8.29 6.97 19.10
C SER A 58 9.10 5.93 18.33
N ALA A 59 9.83 5.07 19.04
CA ALA A 59 10.56 3.96 18.45
C ALA A 59 9.63 2.99 17.72
N TYR A 60 8.48 2.66 18.32
CA TYR A 60 7.47 1.81 17.68
C TYR A 60 6.88 2.46 16.42
N ALA A 61 6.48 3.73 16.50
CA ALA A 61 5.93 4.47 15.36
C ALA A 61 6.93 4.55 14.20
N THR A 62 8.21 4.83 14.51
CA THR A 62 9.29 4.84 13.53
C THR A 62 9.48 3.47 12.88
N ARG A 63 9.48 2.39 13.69
CA ARG A 63 9.55 1.02 13.17
C ARG A 63 8.38 0.71 12.23
N GLN A 64 7.17 1.11 12.58
CA GLN A 64 6.00 0.92 11.72
C GLN A 64 6.12 1.70 10.41
N ALA A 65 6.57 2.96 10.44
CA ALA A 65 6.80 3.75 9.24
C ALA A 65 7.78 3.05 8.29
N SER A 66 8.92 2.56 8.82
CA SER A 66 9.92 1.81 8.04
C SER A 66 9.35 0.52 7.45
N LEU A 67 8.50 -0.20 8.19
CA LEU A 67 7.85 -1.42 7.70
C LEU A 67 6.92 -1.14 6.51
N TYR A 68 6.07 -0.10 6.60
CA TYR A 68 5.20 0.29 5.48
C TYR A 68 6.00 0.77 4.27
N HIS A 69 7.14 1.43 4.49
CA HIS A 69 8.05 1.80 3.40
C HIS A 69 8.65 0.56 2.72
N ALA A 70 9.11 -0.43 3.49
CA ALA A 70 9.62 -1.68 2.97
C ALA A 70 8.55 -2.48 2.19
N LEU A 71 7.31 -2.55 2.70
CA LEU A 71 6.20 -3.18 1.99
C LEU A 71 5.91 -2.51 0.64
N LYS A 72 5.91 -1.17 0.60
CA LYS A 72 5.78 -0.43 -0.66
C LYS A 72 6.87 -0.79 -1.66
N ILE A 73 8.13 -0.85 -1.22
CA ILE A 73 9.25 -1.22 -2.10
C ILE A 73 9.08 -2.65 -2.59
N ALA A 74 8.82 -3.61 -1.69
CA ALA A 74 8.66 -5.02 -2.04
C ALA A 74 7.51 -5.23 -3.04
N CYS A 75 6.34 -4.64 -2.80
CA CYS A 75 5.21 -4.73 -3.73
C CYS A 75 5.51 -4.05 -5.07
N LYS A 76 6.27 -2.96 -5.09
CA LYS A 76 6.67 -2.31 -6.34
C LYS A 76 7.66 -3.16 -7.13
N VAL A 77 8.65 -3.78 -6.47
CA VAL A 77 9.66 -4.63 -7.11
C VAL A 77 9.04 -5.92 -7.65
N ASN A 78 8.17 -6.56 -6.88
CA ASN A 78 7.53 -7.83 -7.29
C ASN A 78 6.43 -7.67 -8.35
N TRP A 79 5.98 -6.44 -8.61
CA TRP A 79 4.94 -6.14 -9.60
C TRP A 79 5.50 -5.87 -11.01
N ILE A 80 6.76 -5.44 -11.09
CA ILE A 80 7.50 -5.27 -12.37
C ILE A 80 7.93 -6.64 -12.86
#